data_AF-A0A932DEH9-F1
#
_entry.id   AF-A0A932DEH9-F1
#
_cell.length_a   1.000
_cell.length_b   1.000
_cell.length_c   1.000
_cell.angle_alpha   90.00
_cell.angle_beta   90.00
_cell.angle_gamma   90.00
#
_symmetry.space_group_name_H-M   'P 1'
#
loop_
_entity.id
_entity.type
_entity.pdbx_description
1 polymer ?
#
loop_
_entity_poly.entity_id
_entity_poly.type
_entity_poly.pdbx_seq_one_letter_code
_entity_poly.pdbx_strand_id
1 'polypeptide(L)'
;MVLVAGSLDSESGRKALGELVQGYEPALTYYLRKKFCWAEPERATELFSAFVEKILVGKELVGQARPMAGHQFRQFLLTALHRFAVSELRRERARKRRPIEGVESLDELLEKGSEWLGSVSPVDFDVAWARNVVGEALRRMEQDCAASGRADIWGVFEHRLRRPILEGAEEMPYAELVVRFGLRSPTQAHNTLVTAKRKFEHFLREVISEYVADWSSVEVELRELQVILAHSV
;
A
#
# COMPACT_ATOMS: atom_id res chain seq x y z
N MET A 1 -1.95 8.31 15.31
CA MET A 1 -1.56 9.67 14.87
C MET A 1 -2.79 10.33 14.30
N VAL A 2 -3.15 11.51 14.82
CA VAL A 2 -4.29 12.30 14.35
C VAL A 2 -4.06 12.69 12.89
N LEU A 3 -4.87 12.19 11.96
CA LEU A 3 -5.07 12.90 10.70
C LEU A 3 -5.87 14.15 11.05
N VAL A 4 -5.16 15.30 10.99
CA VAL A 4 -5.65 16.69 11.09
C VAL A 4 -5.81 17.23 12.52
N ALA A 5 -4.68 17.54 13.19
CA ALA A 5 -4.58 18.69 14.13
C ALA A 5 -3.12 18.95 14.55
N GLY A 6 -2.21 19.07 13.59
CA GLY A 6 -0.96 19.78 13.78
C GLY A 6 -0.78 20.54 12.49
N SER A 7 -0.80 21.88 12.53
CA SER A 7 -0.62 22.64 11.30
C SER A 7 0.66 22.15 10.59
N LEU A 8 0.66 22.15 9.26
CA LEU A 8 1.88 21.91 8.50
C LEU A 8 2.99 22.91 8.89
N ASP A 9 2.67 23.98 9.62
CA ASP A 9 3.64 24.88 10.23
C ASP A 9 4.52 24.14 11.25
N SER A 10 4.01 23.11 11.92
CA SER A 10 4.78 22.28 12.84
C SER A 10 5.60 21.20 12.12
N GLU A 11 6.86 21.07 12.51
CA GLU A 11 7.78 20.04 12.00
C GLU A 11 7.25 18.61 12.26
N SER A 12 6.57 18.41 13.38
CA SER A 12 5.95 17.13 13.73
C SER A 12 4.81 16.74 12.78
N GLY A 13 3.99 17.70 12.31
CA GLY A 13 2.91 17.44 11.36
C GLY A 13 3.43 17.04 9.98
N ARG A 14 4.48 17.73 9.50
CA ARG A 14 5.17 17.39 8.24
C ARG A 14 5.81 16.00 8.29
N LYS A 15 6.44 15.64 9.41
CA LYS A 15 7.05 14.32 9.59
C LYS A 15 6.01 13.19 9.55
N ALA A 16 4.92 13.32 10.31
CA ALA A 16 3.85 12.32 10.33
C ALA A 16 3.20 12.12 8.95
N LEU A 17 3.01 13.22 8.19
CA LEU A 17 2.52 13.13 6.82
C LEU A 17 3.51 12.41 5.88
N GLY A 18 4.81 12.68 6.02
CA GLY A 18 5.85 12.00 5.25
C GLY A 18 5.82 10.49 5.46
N GLU A 19 5.76 10.05 6.72
CA GLU A 19 5.67 8.63 7.09
C GLU A 19 4.41 7.97 6.51
N LEU A 20 3.26 8.64 6.62
CA LEU A 20 1.99 8.15 6.08
C LEU A 20 2.04 7.98 4.55
N VAL A 21 2.53 8.99 3.84
CA VAL A 21 2.62 8.99 2.37
C VAL A 21 3.62 7.94 1.88
N GLN A 22 4.72 7.75 2.59
CA GLN A 22 5.72 6.73 2.28
C GLN A 22 5.13 5.32 2.34
N GLY A 23 4.20 5.05 3.27
CA GLY A 23 3.47 3.77 3.31
C GLY A 23 2.61 3.51 2.05
N TYR A 24 2.10 4.56 1.40
CA TYR A 24 1.31 4.43 0.17
C TYR A 24 2.14 4.37 -1.11
N GLU A 25 3.44 4.72 -1.06
CA GLU A 25 4.32 4.79 -2.23
C GLU A 25 4.30 3.51 -3.09
N PRO A 26 4.43 2.29 -2.53
CA PRO A 26 4.44 1.07 -3.35
C PRO A 26 3.14 0.87 -4.15
N ALA A 27 1.99 1.18 -3.56
CA ALA A 27 0.69 1.06 -4.22
C ALA A 27 0.49 2.15 -5.27
N LEU A 28 0.90 3.38 -4.97
CA LEU A 28 0.78 4.54 -5.85
C LEU A 28 1.68 4.43 -7.08
N THR A 29 2.93 4.00 -6.90
CA THR A 29 3.87 3.76 -8.00
C THR A 29 3.44 2.56 -8.86
N TYR A 30 2.92 1.49 -8.25
CA TYR A 30 2.29 0.38 -8.99
C TYR A 30 1.14 0.89 -9.88
N TYR A 31 0.25 1.71 -9.33
CA TYR A 31 -0.84 2.32 -10.08
C TYR A 31 -0.32 3.13 -11.28
N LEU A 32 0.68 3.98 -11.08
CA LEU A 32 1.28 4.78 -12.16
C LEU A 32 1.84 3.90 -13.29
N ARG A 33 2.60 2.86 -12.93
CA ARG A 33 3.18 1.91 -13.90
C ARG A 33 2.10 1.23 -14.73
N LYS A 34 1.04 0.73 -14.07
CA LYS A 34 -0.06 0.03 -14.74
C LYS A 34 -0.90 0.98 -15.60
N LYS A 35 -1.18 2.20 -15.13
CA LYS A 35 -2.08 3.13 -15.83
C LYS A 35 -1.43 3.81 -17.02
N PHE A 36 -0.15 4.15 -16.90
CA PHE A 36 0.57 4.92 -17.94
C PHE A 36 1.49 4.06 -18.81
N CYS A 37 1.62 2.76 -18.50
CA CYS A 37 2.36 1.76 -19.29
C CYS A 37 3.77 2.24 -19.69
N TRP A 38 4.47 2.91 -18.78
CA TRP A 38 5.82 3.40 -19.05
C TRP A 38 6.82 2.25 -19.14
N ALA A 39 7.72 2.34 -20.13
CA ALA A 39 8.77 1.36 -20.34
C ALA A 39 9.84 1.42 -19.23
N GLU A 40 10.11 2.62 -18.72
CA GLU A 40 11.05 2.87 -17.62
C GLU A 40 10.33 2.81 -16.27
N PRO A 41 10.68 1.86 -15.38
CA PRO A 41 10.10 1.78 -14.03
C PRO A 41 10.38 3.02 -13.18
N GLU A 42 11.55 3.65 -13.35
CA GLU A 42 12.03 4.80 -12.59
C GLU A 42 11.11 6.00 -12.76
N ARG A 43 10.46 6.11 -13.93
CA ARG A 43 9.57 7.21 -14.26
C ARG A 43 8.36 7.30 -13.31
N ALA A 44 7.87 6.16 -12.82
CA ALA A 44 6.80 6.13 -11.82
C ALA A 44 7.25 6.71 -10.48
N THR A 45 8.47 6.35 -10.06
CA THR A 45 9.11 6.85 -8.84
C THR A 45 9.38 8.35 -8.95
N GLU A 46 9.97 8.82 -10.06
CA GLU A 46 10.24 10.24 -10.30
C GLU A 46 8.95 11.07 -10.29
N LEU A 47 7.89 10.59 -10.93
CA LEU A 47 6.60 11.27 -10.93
C LEU A 47 5.99 11.28 -9.52
N PHE A 48 6.11 10.20 -8.76
CA PHE A 48 5.68 10.15 -7.37
C PHE A 48 6.45 11.16 -6.51
N SER A 49 7.78 11.20 -6.61
CA SER A 49 8.59 12.21 -5.91
C SER A 49 8.18 13.64 -6.29
N ALA A 50 7.97 13.90 -7.58
CA ALA A 50 7.49 15.20 -8.05
C ALA A 50 6.07 15.52 -7.55
N PHE A 51 5.20 14.52 -7.38
CA PHE A 51 3.89 14.69 -6.78
C PHE A 51 4.00 15.08 -5.30
N VAL A 52 4.85 14.37 -4.53
CA VAL A 52 5.11 14.69 -3.13
C VAL A 52 5.62 16.13 -3.00
N GLU A 53 6.65 16.50 -3.77
CA GLU A 53 7.26 17.83 -3.73
C GLU A 53 6.28 18.93 -4.16
N LYS A 54 5.68 18.81 -5.35
CA LYS A 54 4.90 19.90 -5.96
C LYS A 54 3.48 20.00 -5.43
N ILE A 55 2.89 18.90 -4.97
CA ILE A 55 1.48 18.84 -4.59
C ILE A 55 1.31 18.66 -3.09
N LEU A 56 1.91 17.63 -2.49
CA LEU A 56 1.71 17.39 -1.06
C LEU A 56 2.39 18.45 -0.21
N VAL A 57 3.65 18.78 -0.52
CA VAL A 57 4.41 19.82 0.17
C VAL A 57 4.10 21.19 -0.44
N GLY A 58 4.35 21.38 -1.73
CA GLY A 58 4.27 22.70 -2.37
C GLY A 58 2.88 23.33 -2.45
N LYS A 59 1.81 22.53 -2.44
CA LYS A 59 0.42 23.03 -2.39
C LYS A 59 -0.31 22.70 -1.09
N GLU A 60 0.39 22.12 -0.12
CA GLU A 60 -0.19 21.74 1.17
C GLU A 60 -1.48 20.92 1.02
N LEU A 61 -1.52 20.01 0.05
CA LEU A 61 -2.76 19.31 -0.35
C LEU A 61 -3.48 18.66 0.85
N VAL A 62 -2.71 18.14 1.81
CA VAL A 62 -3.25 17.49 3.02
C VAL A 62 -3.56 18.48 4.13
N GLY A 63 -2.84 19.61 4.21
CA GLY A 63 -3.15 20.68 5.18
C GLY A 63 -4.49 21.37 4.90
N GLN A 64 -4.93 21.33 3.64
CA GLN A 64 -6.23 21.85 3.20
C GLN A 64 -7.37 20.81 3.29
N ALA A 65 -7.04 19.55 3.58
CA ALA A 65 -8.01 18.47 3.63
C ALA A 65 -8.68 18.38 5.02
N ARG A 66 -9.97 18.05 5.03
CA ARG A 66 -10.69 17.69 6.27
C ARG A 66 -10.17 16.34 6.79
N PRO A 67 -10.37 16.01 8.08
CA PRO A 67 -10.15 14.64 8.56
C PRO A 67 -10.92 13.65 7.69
N MET A 68 -10.25 12.60 7.20
CA MET A 68 -10.82 11.56 6.35
C MET A 68 -10.55 10.19 6.97
N ALA A 69 -11.48 9.25 6.81
CA ALA A 69 -11.24 7.84 7.11
C ALA A 69 -10.12 7.28 6.21
N GLY A 70 -9.47 6.18 6.61
CA GLY A 70 -8.35 5.58 5.88
C GLY A 70 -8.65 5.32 4.39
N HIS A 71 -9.75 4.62 4.08
CA HIS A 71 -10.19 4.39 2.71
C HIS A 71 -10.46 5.68 1.92
N GLN A 72 -11.02 6.70 2.55
CA GLN A 72 -11.28 8.01 1.92
C GLN A 72 -9.97 8.72 1.59
N PHE A 73 -9.01 8.68 2.51
CA PHE A 73 -7.67 9.23 2.29
C PHE A 73 -6.94 8.48 1.17
N ARG A 74 -7.04 7.16 1.14
CA ARG A 74 -6.50 6.28 0.08
C ARG A 74 -7.04 6.67 -1.31
N GLN A 75 -8.36 6.85 -1.44
CA GLN A 75 -8.99 7.29 -2.70
C GLN A 75 -8.66 8.74 -3.07
N PHE A 76 -8.55 9.63 -2.07
CA PHE A 76 -8.14 11.01 -2.26
C PHE A 76 -6.72 11.11 -2.83
N LEU A 77 -5.75 10.41 -2.22
CA LEU A 77 -4.37 10.35 -2.69
C LEU A 77 -4.28 9.81 -4.12
N LEU A 78 -4.96 8.70 -4.41
CA LEU A 78 -4.98 8.12 -5.75
C LEU A 78 -5.51 9.12 -6.79
N THR A 79 -6.61 9.78 -6.49
CA THR A 79 -7.23 10.77 -7.38
C THR A 79 -6.31 11.97 -7.62
N ALA A 80 -5.69 12.48 -6.56
CA ALA A 80 -4.76 13.60 -6.64
C ALA A 80 -3.52 13.25 -7.48
N LEU A 81 -2.93 12.08 -7.25
CA LEU A 81 -1.79 11.58 -8.01
C LEU A 81 -2.13 11.41 -9.49
N HIS A 82 -3.29 10.81 -9.80
CA HIS A 82 -3.74 10.65 -11.18
C HIS A 82 -3.86 12.00 -11.91
N ARG A 83 -4.53 12.97 -11.28
CA ARG A 83 -4.69 14.32 -11.86
C ARG A 83 -3.34 14.99 -12.09
N PHE A 84 -2.42 14.85 -11.13
CA PHE A 84 -1.06 15.36 -11.27
C PHE A 84 -0.32 14.72 -12.45
N ALA A 85 -0.34 13.39 -12.55
CA ALA A 85 0.30 12.63 -13.62
C ALA A 85 -0.21 13.06 -15.02
N VAL A 86 -1.53 13.18 -15.17
CA VAL A 86 -2.15 13.67 -16.41
C VAL A 86 -1.71 15.11 -16.73
N SER A 87 -1.62 15.97 -15.73
CA SER A 87 -1.17 17.36 -15.91
C SER A 87 0.28 17.46 -16.38
N GLU A 88 1.20 16.68 -15.78
CA GLU A 88 2.61 16.69 -16.18
C GLU A 88 2.79 16.13 -17.60
N LEU A 89 2.09 15.04 -17.96
CA LEU A 89 2.11 14.51 -19.33
C LEU A 89 1.58 15.52 -20.36
N ARG A 90 0.55 16.30 -20.02
CA ARG A 90 0.04 17.39 -20.88
C ARG A 90 1.11 18.47 -21.08
N ARG A 91 1.81 18.87 -20.01
CA ARG A 91 2.89 19.87 -20.06
C ARG A 91 4.07 19.39 -20.89
N GLU A 92 4.48 18.13 -20.74
CA GLU A 92 5.52 17.52 -21.57
C GLU A 92 5.16 17.56 -23.06
N ARG A 93 3.92 17.15 -23.41
CA ARG A 93 3.44 17.16 -24.80
C ARG A 93 3.37 18.57 -25.38
N ALA A 94 2.89 19.55 -24.62
CA ALA A 94 2.85 20.95 -25.04
C ALA A 94 4.25 21.53 -25.26
N ARG A 95 5.22 21.20 -24.39
CA ARG A 95 6.63 21.61 -24.56
C ARG A 95 7.27 21.01 -25.81
N LYS A 96 6.89 19.78 -26.18
CA LYS A 96 7.36 19.11 -27.41
C LYS A 96 6.69 19.63 -28.69
N ARG A 97 5.56 20.34 -28.60
CA ARG A 97 4.79 20.91 -29.73
C ARG A 97 4.94 22.44 -29.88
N ARG A 98 6.17 22.93 -30.09
CA ARG A 98 6.34 24.27 -30.69
C ARG A 98 5.80 24.25 -32.14
N PRO A 99 5.19 25.33 -32.64
CA PRO A 99 4.00 25.25 -33.49
C PRO A 99 4.30 24.91 -34.96
N ILE A 100 3.50 24.00 -35.53
CA ILE A 100 3.10 24.04 -36.93
C ILE A 100 1.56 24.05 -36.89
N GLU A 101 0.99 25.00 -37.64
CA GLU A 101 -0.43 25.33 -37.67
C GLU A 101 -1.35 24.12 -37.91
N GLY A 102 -2.52 24.15 -37.25
CA GLY A 102 -3.68 23.35 -37.62
C GLY A 102 -3.78 22.00 -36.91
N VAL A 103 -4.24 21.96 -35.66
CA VAL A 103 -4.86 20.74 -35.10
C VAL A 103 -6.04 21.14 -34.20
N GLU A 104 -7.13 20.39 -34.38
CA GLU A 104 -8.47 20.48 -33.80
C GLU A 104 -8.58 21.00 -32.36
N SER A 105 -9.69 21.68 -32.08
CA SER A 105 -9.99 22.32 -30.79
C SER A 105 -9.98 21.31 -29.64
N LEU A 106 -9.24 21.68 -28.60
CA LEU A 106 -9.00 20.93 -27.37
C LEU A 106 -10.29 20.59 -26.60
N ASP A 107 -11.39 21.33 -26.80
CA ASP A 107 -12.65 21.11 -26.08
C ASP A 107 -13.40 19.84 -26.56
N GLU A 108 -13.31 19.47 -27.84
CA GLU A 108 -13.97 18.26 -28.39
C GLU A 108 -13.27 16.95 -27.98
N LEU A 109 -11.99 17.00 -27.60
CA LEU A 109 -11.22 15.86 -27.07
C LEU A 109 -11.38 15.70 -25.55
N LEU A 110 -11.72 16.78 -24.84
CA LEU A 110 -11.95 16.77 -23.39
C LEU A 110 -13.29 16.14 -23.01
N GLU A 111 -14.32 16.28 -23.86
CA GLU A 111 -15.60 15.58 -23.70
C GLU A 111 -15.48 14.06 -23.88
N LYS A 112 -14.53 13.58 -24.71
CA LYS A 112 -14.26 12.15 -24.94
C LYS A 112 -13.22 11.54 -23.98
N GLY A 113 -12.49 12.36 -23.23
CA GLY A 113 -11.43 11.91 -22.32
C GLY A 113 -11.93 11.35 -20.99
N SER A 114 -13.17 11.68 -20.60
CA SER A 114 -13.89 11.10 -19.46
C SER A 114 -14.31 9.64 -19.71
N GLU A 115 -14.39 9.20 -20.97
CA GLU A 115 -14.75 7.84 -21.37
C GLU A 115 -13.57 6.85 -21.35
N TRP A 116 -12.32 7.33 -21.18
CA TRP A 116 -11.12 6.47 -21.08
C TRP A 116 -10.79 6.00 -19.66
N LEU A 117 -11.83 5.74 -18.86
CA LEU A 117 -11.75 5.04 -17.57
C LEU A 117 -11.32 3.56 -17.68
N GLY A 118 -11.00 3.06 -18.89
CA GLY A 118 -10.49 1.71 -19.09
C GLY A 118 -8.97 1.62 -18.93
N SER A 119 -8.50 1.10 -17.78
CA SER A 119 -7.44 0.06 -17.73
C SER A 119 -6.95 -0.26 -16.31
N VAL A 120 -7.18 0.60 -15.31
CA VAL A 120 -6.81 0.34 -13.91
C VAL A 120 -7.97 0.74 -13.02
N SER A 121 -8.60 -0.26 -12.40
CA SER A 121 -9.70 -0.05 -11.47
C SER A 121 -9.13 0.42 -10.13
N PRO A 122 -9.82 1.27 -9.35
CA PRO A 122 -9.50 1.52 -7.94
C PRO A 122 -9.20 0.23 -7.14
N VAL A 123 -9.83 -0.89 -7.54
CA VAL A 123 -9.59 -2.23 -7.00
C VAL A 123 -8.13 -2.69 -7.15
N ASP A 124 -7.46 -2.42 -8.27
CA ASP A 124 -6.07 -2.83 -8.47
C ASP A 124 -5.10 -2.11 -7.53
N PHE A 125 -5.39 -0.85 -7.24
CA PHE A 125 -4.64 -0.05 -6.29
C PHE A 125 -4.87 -0.54 -4.86
N ASP A 126 -6.13 -0.79 -4.48
CA ASP A 126 -6.49 -1.33 -3.18
C ASP A 126 -5.83 -2.71 -2.94
N VAL A 127 -5.78 -3.58 -3.97
CA VAL A 127 -5.08 -4.87 -3.90
C VAL A 127 -3.57 -4.68 -3.74
N ALA A 128 -2.96 -3.75 -4.47
CA ALA A 128 -1.52 -3.46 -4.32
C ALA A 128 -1.19 -2.93 -2.92
N TRP A 129 -2.04 -2.06 -2.38
CA TRP A 129 -1.93 -1.59 -1.00
C TRP A 129 -2.08 -2.73 0.01
N ALA A 130 -3.10 -3.58 -0.13
CA ALA A 130 -3.33 -4.71 0.77
C ALA A 130 -2.15 -5.68 0.77
N ARG A 131 -1.56 -5.96 -0.41
CA ARG A 131 -0.34 -6.77 -0.55
C ARG A 131 0.86 -6.13 0.14
N ASN A 132 1.03 -4.81 0.04
CA ASN A 132 2.10 -4.09 0.73
C ASN A 132 1.94 -4.20 2.25
N VAL A 133 0.73 -3.97 2.77
CA VAL A 133 0.43 -4.08 4.21
C VAL A 133 0.71 -5.49 4.74
N VAL A 134 0.28 -6.53 4.02
CA VAL A 134 0.57 -7.93 4.39
C VAL A 134 2.08 -8.22 4.33
N GLY A 135 2.76 -7.78 3.27
CA GLY A 135 4.21 -7.98 3.12
C GLY A 135 5.01 -7.34 4.25
N GLU A 136 4.66 -6.12 4.64
CA GLU A 136 5.30 -5.41 5.74
C GLU A 136 5.03 -6.07 7.10
N ALA A 137 3.80 -6.54 7.34
CA ALA A 137 3.46 -7.28 8.56
C ALA A 137 4.24 -8.60 8.67
N LEU A 138 4.40 -9.33 7.56
CA LEU A 138 5.23 -10.54 7.50
C LEU A 138 6.70 -10.23 7.80
N ARG A 139 7.25 -9.18 7.20
CA ARG A 139 8.64 -8.74 7.41
C ARG A 139 8.90 -8.39 8.87
N ARG A 140 8.01 -7.62 9.51
CA ARG A 140 8.13 -7.27 10.93
C ARG A 140 8.03 -8.48 11.85
N MET A 141 7.12 -9.41 11.54
CA MET A 141 7.01 -10.66 12.29
C MET A 141 8.28 -11.51 12.22
N GLU A 142 8.87 -11.65 11.03
CA GLU A 142 10.11 -12.39 10.84
C GLU A 142 11.26 -11.77 11.65
N GLN A 143 11.41 -10.44 11.57
CA GLN A 143 12.45 -9.72 12.29
C GLN A 143 12.30 -9.83 13.81
N ASP A 144 11.08 -9.71 14.34
CA ASP A 144 10.83 -9.87 15.76
C ASP A 144 11.09 -11.31 16.23
N CYS A 145 10.69 -12.32 15.45
CA CYS A 145 10.98 -13.72 15.76
C CYS A 145 12.49 -13.99 15.76
N ALA A 146 13.23 -13.40 14.82
CA ALA A 146 14.69 -13.49 14.78
C ALA A 146 15.33 -12.82 16.01
N ALA A 147 14.90 -11.60 16.35
CA ALA A 147 15.43 -10.84 17.48
C ALA A 147 15.12 -11.49 18.84
N SER A 148 13.97 -12.14 18.97
CA SER A 148 13.54 -12.82 20.20
C SER A 148 14.02 -14.28 20.32
N GLY A 149 14.79 -14.77 19.34
CA GLY A 149 15.24 -16.17 19.31
C GLY A 149 14.09 -17.17 19.11
N ARG A 150 12.96 -16.73 18.56
CA ARG A 150 11.74 -17.51 18.32
C ARG A 150 11.59 -17.92 16.86
N ALA A 151 12.67 -18.46 16.28
CA ALA A 151 12.67 -18.99 14.92
C ALA A 151 11.66 -20.14 14.73
N ASP A 152 11.29 -20.83 15.83
CA ASP A 152 10.23 -21.84 15.85
C ASP A 152 8.85 -21.25 15.49
N ILE A 153 8.52 -20.06 15.99
CA ILE A 153 7.24 -19.38 15.67
C ILE A 153 7.18 -19.03 14.19
N TRP A 154 8.22 -18.35 13.68
CA TRP A 154 8.29 -17.95 12.29
C TRP A 154 8.29 -19.16 11.35
N GLY A 155 9.12 -20.16 11.63
CA GLY A 155 9.22 -21.35 10.80
C GLY A 155 7.93 -22.16 10.73
N VAL A 156 7.23 -22.34 11.86
CA VAL A 156 5.91 -22.99 11.88
C VAL A 156 4.89 -22.18 11.07
N PHE A 157 4.87 -20.86 11.20
CA PHE A 157 4.00 -19.98 10.41
C PHE A 157 4.29 -20.07 8.91
N GLU A 158 5.56 -20.01 8.56
CA GLU A 158 6.02 -20.03 7.18
C GLU A 158 5.58 -21.31 6.46
N HIS A 159 5.85 -22.46 7.07
CA HIS A 159 5.58 -23.77 6.45
C HIS A 159 4.11 -24.19 6.48
N ARG A 160 3.28 -23.63 7.37
CA ARG A 160 1.86 -23.99 7.49
C ARG A 160 0.90 -22.98 6.88
N LEU A 161 1.33 -21.73 6.69
CA LEU A 161 0.46 -20.67 6.18
C LEU A 161 1.12 -19.88 5.06
N ARG A 162 2.26 -19.23 5.31
CA ARG A 162 2.87 -18.29 4.33
C ARG A 162 3.11 -18.97 2.99
N ARG A 163 3.85 -20.07 2.97
CA ARG A 163 4.23 -20.77 1.73
C ARG A 163 3.04 -21.47 1.08
N PRO A 164 2.17 -22.19 1.82
CA PRO A 164 0.95 -22.72 1.21
C PRO A 164 0.07 -21.67 0.55
N ILE A 165 -0.14 -20.52 1.19
CA ILE A 165 -1.02 -19.47 0.68
C ILE A 165 -0.37 -18.67 -0.46
N LEU A 166 0.90 -18.29 -0.33
CA LEU A 166 1.55 -17.37 -1.29
C LEU A 166 2.34 -18.08 -2.40
N GLU A 167 2.81 -19.30 -2.15
CA GLU A 167 3.69 -20.05 -3.07
C GLU A 167 3.01 -21.35 -3.57
N GLY A 168 1.82 -21.70 -3.08
CA GLY A 168 1.14 -22.95 -3.43
C GLY A 168 1.86 -24.21 -2.94
N ALA A 169 2.74 -24.08 -1.93
CA ALA A 169 3.47 -25.20 -1.36
C ALA A 169 2.54 -26.12 -0.55
N GLU A 170 2.88 -27.40 -0.44
CA GLU A 170 2.18 -28.30 0.48
C GLU A 170 2.42 -27.90 1.93
N GLU A 171 1.37 -28.01 2.76
CA GLU A 171 1.50 -27.75 4.18
C GLU A 171 2.38 -28.81 4.85
N MET A 172 3.47 -28.39 5.50
CA MET A 172 4.32 -29.33 6.22
C MET A 172 3.54 -30.05 7.34
N PRO A 173 3.63 -31.39 7.45
CA PRO A 173 3.01 -32.14 8.55
C PRO A 173 3.55 -31.71 9.91
N TYR A 174 2.72 -31.74 10.95
CA TYR A 174 3.15 -31.36 12.30
C TYR A 174 4.30 -32.21 12.85
N ALA A 175 4.37 -33.49 12.47
CA ALA A 175 5.48 -34.35 12.87
C ALA A 175 6.84 -33.85 12.33
N GLU A 176 6.87 -33.32 11.12
CA GLU A 176 8.09 -32.76 10.53
C GLU A 176 8.47 -31.43 11.18
N LEU A 177 7.48 -30.59 11.51
CA LEU A 177 7.72 -29.35 12.26
C LEU A 177 8.36 -29.61 13.62
N VAL A 178 7.96 -30.69 14.29
CA VAL A 178 8.52 -31.10 15.59
C VAL A 178 10.01 -31.38 15.46
N VAL A 179 10.41 -32.18 14.47
CA VAL A 179 11.82 -32.50 14.21
C VAL A 179 12.59 -31.26 13.78
N ARG A 180 12.05 -30.48 12.85
CA ARG A 180 12.72 -29.33 12.24
C ARG A 180 13.00 -28.19 13.23
N PHE A 181 12.06 -27.93 14.13
CA PHE A 181 12.14 -26.80 15.07
C PHE A 181 12.40 -27.24 16.52
N GLY A 182 12.72 -28.51 16.75
CA GLY A 182 13.05 -29.03 18.10
C GLY A 182 11.89 -28.92 19.09
N LEU A 183 10.65 -29.06 18.60
CA LEU A 183 9.47 -29.04 19.46
C LEU A 183 9.29 -30.40 20.15
N ARG A 184 8.49 -30.45 21.21
CA ARG A 184 8.26 -31.64 22.03
C ARG A 184 7.19 -32.56 21.46
N SER A 185 6.20 -32.02 20.74
CA SER A 185 5.08 -32.80 20.22
C SER A 185 4.31 -32.08 19.12
N PRO A 186 3.51 -32.81 18.31
CA PRO A 186 2.60 -32.20 17.34
C PRO A 186 1.62 -31.21 17.98
N THR A 187 1.19 -31.46 19.22
CA THR A 187 0.35 -30.52 19.99
C THR A 187 1.10 -29.21 20.27
N GLN A 188 2.38 -29.27 20.62
CA GLN A 188 3.17 -28.06 20.78
C GLN A 188 3.30 -27.30 19.45
N ALA A 189 3.54 -28.00 18.33
CA ALA A 189 3.60 -27.37 17.02
C ALA A 189 2.28 -26.69 16.62
N HIS A 190 1.15 -27.32 16.94
CA HIS A 190 -0.17 -26.70 16.77
C HIS A 190 -0.34 -25.43 17.61
N ASN A 191 0.04 -25.49 18.89
CA ASN A 191 -0.02 -24.32 19.78
C ASN A 191 0.92 -23.19 19.30
N THR A 192 2.12 -23.53 18.82
CA THR A 192 3.05 -22.58 18.21
C THR A 192 2.43 -21.91 16.99
N LEU A 193 1.69 -22.64 16.14
CA LEU A 193 0.96 -22.06 15.02
C LEU A 193 -0.13 -21.08 15.47
N VAL A 194 -0.86 -21.38 16.56
CA VAL A 194 -1.85 -20.45 17.13
C VAL A 194 -1.17 -19.17 17.64
N THR A 195 -0.05 -19.30 18.34
CA THR A 195 0.76 -18.15 18.76
C THR A 195 1.25 -17.34 17.56
N ALA A 196 1.71 -18.02 16.51
CA ALA A 196 2.19 -17.37 15.31
C ALA A 196 1.10 -16.59 14.57
N LYS A 197 -0.11 -17.15 14.45
CA LYS A 197 -1.28 -16.45 13.88
C LYS A 197 -1.60 -15.17 14.65
N ARG A 198 -1.65 -15.24 15.99
CA ARG A 198 -1.89 -14.06 16.85
C ARG A 198 -0.80 -13.00 16.68
N LYS A 199 0.45 -13.43 16.52
CA LYS A 199 1.58 -12.53 16.32
C LYS A 199 1.55 -11.84 14.97
N PHE A 200 1.21 -12.57 13.90
CA PHE A 200 0.95 -11.99 12.59
C PHE A 200 -0.19 -10.97 12.65
N GLU A 201 -1.30 -11.32 13.30
CA GLU A 201 -2.46 -10.44 13.47
C GLU A 201 -2.11 -9.15 14.24
N HIS A 202 -1.23 -9.25 15.23
CA HIS A 202 -0.70 -8.09 15.95
C HIS A 202 0.10 -7.16 15.03
N PHE A 203 1.08 -7.69 14.28
CA PHE A 203 1.87 -6.88 13.34
C PHE A 203 1.01 -6.31 12.22
N LEU A 204 0.00 -7.04 11.75
CA LEU A 204 -0.94 -6.54 10.75
C LEU A 204 -1.72 -5.32 11.28
N ARG A 205 -2.17 -5.36 12.53
CA ARG A 205 -2.80 -4.20 13.18
C ARG A 205 -1.83 -3.04 13.36
N GLU A 206 -0.59 -3.30 13.75
CA GLU A 206 0.41 -2.24 13.90
C GLU A 206 0.66 -1.54 12.56
N VAL A 207 0.86 -2.30 11.48
CA VAL A 207 1.03 -1.73 10.13
C VAL A 207 -0.20 -0.93 9.73
N ILE A 208 -1.42 -1.46 9.90
CA ILE A 208 -2.66 -0.73 9.58
C ILE A 208 -2.77 0.54 10.43
N SER A 209 -2.37 0.51 11.70
CA SER A 209 -2.43 1.67 12.60
C SER A 209 -1.57 2.85 12.14
N GLU A 210 -0.57 2.61 11.30
CA GLU A 210 0.23 3.67 10.67
C GLU A 210 -0.56 4.43 9.58
N TYR A 211 -1.61 3.81 9.04
CA TYR A 211 -2.48 4.39 8.00
C TYR A 211 -3.78 5.00 8.54
N VAL A 212 -4.12 4.76 9.82
CA VAL A 212 -5.41 5.19 10.39
C VAL A 212 -5.27 6.08 11.63
N ALA A 213 -6.29 6.91 11.83
CA ALA A 213 -6.30 7.91 12.90
C ALA A 213 -6.56 7.31 14.29
N ASP A 214 -7.36 6.25 14.40
CA ASP A 214 -7.78 5.66 15.67
C ASP A 214 -7.94 4.12 15.62
N TRP A 215 -7.98 3.50 16.80
CA TRP A 215 -8.13 2.06 16.98
C TRP A 215 -9.45 1.50 16.44
N SER A 216 -10.55 2.27 16.49
CA SER A 216 -11.83 1.86 15.88
C SER A 216 -11.72 1.74 14.36
N SER A 217 -10.88 2.56 13.74
CA SER A 217 -10.60 2.55 12.30
C SER A 217 -9.68 1.40 11.90
N VAL A 218 -8.83 0.90 12.81
CA VAL A 218 -7.98 -0.29 12.56
C VAL A 218 -8.85 -1.51 12.25
N GLU A 219 -9.89 -1.76 13.04
CA GLU A 219 -10.79 -2.91 12.84
C GLU A 219 -11.69 -2.75 11.60
N VAL A 220 -11.93 -1.53 11.14
CA VAL A 220 -12.63 -1.27 9.87
C VAL A 220 -11.69 -1.57 8.70
N GLU A 221 -10.48 -1.01 8.68
CA GLU A 221 -9.50 -1.26 7.63
C GLU A 221 -9.04 -2.72 7.58
N LEU A 222 -8.96 -3.41 8.72
CA LEU A 222 -8.65 -4.85 8.75
C LEU A 222 -9.72 -5.66 8.00
N ARG A 223 -11.01 -5.32 8.21
CA ARG A 223 -12.12 -5.95 7.49
C ARG A 223 -12.10 -5.60 6.00
N GLU A 224 -11.82 -4.35 5.65
CA GLU A 224 -11.65 -3.96 4.25
C GLU A 224 -10.49 -4.71 3.58
N LEU A 225 -9.34 -4.83 4.26
CA LEU A 225 -8.20 -5.58 3.77
C LEU A 225 -8.56 -7.05 3.49
N GLN A 226 -9.33 -7.68 4.38
CA GLN A 226 -9.83 -9.05 4.16
C GLN A 226 -10.73 -9.13 2.92
N VAL A 227 -11.65 -8.18 2.76
CA VAL A 227 -12.55 -8.12 1.58
C VAL A 227 -11.74 -7.91 0.30
N ILE A 228 -10.79 -6.99 0.28
CA ILE A 228 -9.92 -6.70 -0.87
C ILE A 228 -9.16 -7.97 -1.29
N LEU A 229 -8.54 -8.66 -0.33
CA LEU A 229 -7.75 -9.86 -0.62
C LEU A 229 -8.62 -11.04 -1.05
N ALA A 230 -9.80 -11.23 -0.47
CA ALA A 230 -10.72 -12.31 -0.83
C ALA A 230 -11.24 -12.21 -2.28
N HIS A 231 -11.36 -10.99 -2.81
CA HIS A 231 -11.78 -10.76 -4.20
C HIS A 231 -10.60 -10.66 -5.18
N SER A 232 -9.36 -10.84 -4.72
CA SER A 232 -8.14 -10.72 -5.53
C SER A 232 -7.54 -12.05 -5.98
N VAL A 233 -8.14 -13.16 -5.55
CA VAL A 233 -7.74 -14.56 -5.84
C VAL A 233 -8.55 -15.11 -6.99
#